data_AF-A0A950VIU6-F1
#
_entry.id   AF-A0A950VIU6-F1
#
_cell.length_a   1.000
_cell.length_b   1.000
_cell.length_c   1.000
_cell.angle_alpha   90.00
_cell.angle_beta   90.00
_cell.angle_gamma   90.00
#
_symmetry.space_group_name_H-M   'P 1'
#
loop_
_entity.id
_entity.type
_entity.pdbx_description
1 polymer ?
#
loop_
_entity_poly.entity_id
_entity_poly.type
_entity_poly.pdbx_seq_one_letter_code
_entity_poly.pdbx_strand_id
1 'polypeptide(L)' 'MSGSASVEAWSGKDRGDENFPVGSVLIRRALRPHVHAFYAFARNADDIADSPNLSAPEKLA' A
#
# COMPACT_ATOMS: atom_id res chain seq x y z
N MET A 1 -12.28 -26.42 7.25
CA MET A 1 -11.06 -25.96 6.56
C MET A 1 -11.29 -24.51 6.13
N SER A 2 -11.03 -23.55 7.00
CA SER A 2 -11.09 -22.12 6.64
C SER A 2 -9.67 -21.70 6.31
N GLY A 3 -9.35 -21.63 5.02
CA GLY A 3 -8.08 -21.06 4.59
C GLY A 3 -8.08 -19.59 4.96
N SER A 4 -7.15 -19.17 5.82
CA SER A 4 -6.86 -17.76 6.04
C SER A 4 -6.49 -17.16 4.68
N ALA A 5 -7.44 -16.47 4.05
CA ALA A 5 -7.10 -15.56 2.97
C ALA A 5 -6.22 -14.49 3.61
N SER A 6 -4.94 -14.46 3.22
CA SER A 6 -4.02 -13.43 3.69
C SER A 6 -4.63 -12.07 3.36
N VAL A 7 -4.99 -11.29 4.40
CA VAL A 7 -5.64 -9.98 4.26
C VAL A 7 -4.76 -8.99 3.48
N GLU A 8 -3.45 -9.27 3.44
CA GLU A 8 -2.45 -8.59 2.62
C GLU A 8 -2.76 -8.77 1.12
N ALA A 9 -3.68 -7.94 0.61
CA ALA A 9 -4.13 -7.89 -0.77
C ALA A 9 -3.22 -7.01 -1.63
N TRP A 10 -1.91 -7.25 -1.57
CA TRP A 10 -0.90 -6.45 -2.29
C TRP A 10 -1.26 -6.35 -3.78
N SER A 11 -1.49 -5.13 -4.29
CA SER A 11 -1.97 -4.90 -5.67
C SER A 11 -0.94 -5.29 -6.74
N GLY A 12 0.31 -5.55 -6.38
CA GLY A 12 1.39 -5.94 -7.30
C GLY A 12 2.05 -4.77 -8.04
N LYS A 13 1.57 -3.53 -7.83
CA LYS A 13 2.14 -2.31 -8.41
C LYS A 13 3.48 -2.00 -7.74
N ASP A 14 4.48 -1.67 -8.55
CA ASP A 14 5.83 -1.35 -8.08
C ASP A 14 6.17 0.13 -8.31
N ARG A 15 7.42 0.53 -8.00
CA ARG A 15 7.91 1.91 -8.15
C ARG A 15 7.79 2.46 -9.58
N GLY A 16 7.61 1.62 -10.60
CA GLY A 16 7.42 2.02 -11.99
C GLY A 16 6.03 2.56 -12.29
N ASP A 17 5.03 2.21 -11.49
CA ASP A 17 3.62 2.61 -11.67
C ASP A 17 3.23 3.84 -10.81
N GLU A 18 4.17 4.39 -10.04
CA GLU A 18 3.91 5.52 -9.13
C GLU A 18 3.94 6.87 -9.86
N ASN A 19 2.81 7.57 -9.89
CA ASN A 19 2.73 8.96 -10.40
C ASN A 19 3.51 9.97 -9.55
N PHE A 20 3.82 9.63 -8.31
CA PHE A 20 4.55 10.47 -7.37
C PHE A 20 5.83 9.77 -6.97
N PRO A 21 7.00 10.12 -7.54
CA PRO A 21 8.24 9.50 -7.11
C PRO A 21 8.46 9.89 -5.66
N VAL A 22 8.21 8.98 -4.72
CA VAL A 22 8.45 9.26 -3.28
C VAL A 22 9.94 9.54 -3.01
N GLY A 23 10.81 9.20 -3.96
CA GLY A 23 12.21 9.61 -4.06
C GLY A 23 12.45 11.01 -4.68
N SER A 24 11.41 11.82 -4.88
CA SER A 24 11.47 13.13 -5.55
C SER A 24 12.56 14.03 -4.96
N VAL A 25 13.25 14.74 -5.85
CA VAL A 25 14.22 15.79 -5.49
C VAL A 25 13.59 16.93 -4.68
N LEU A 26 12.26 17.09 -4.72
CA LEU A 26 11.53 18.07 -3.92
C LEU A 26 11.52 17.74 -2.42
N ILE A 27 11.68 16.47 -2.04
CA ILE A 27 11.76 16.05 -0.65
C ILE A 27 13.24 16.05 -0.22
N ARG A 28 13.53 16.75 0.89
CA ARG A 28 14.86 16.73 1.53
C ARG A 28 15.30 15.29 1.73
N ARG A 29 16.50 14.95 1.28
CA ARG A 29 17.03 13.57 1.25
C ARG A 29 16.87 12.83 2.59
N ALA A 30 17.08 13.51 3.72
CA ALA A 30 16.97 12.92 5.05
C ALA A 30 15.53 12.50 5.42
N LEU A 31 14.51 13.11 4.81
CA LEU A 31 13.10 12.81 5.11
C LEU A 31 12.51 11.71 4.24
N ARG A 32 13.13 11.39 3.10
CA ARG A 32 12.61 10.40 2.14
C ARG A 32 12.31 9.04 2.79
N PRO A 33 13.14 8.46 3.67
CA PRO A 33 12.82 7.18 4.31
C PRO A 33 11.52 7.23 5.13
N HIS A 34 11.25 8.34 5.82
CA HIS A 34 10.03 8.51 6.59
C HIS A 34 8.81 8.64 5.69
N VAL A 35 8.92 9.39 4.59
CA VAL A 35 7.84 9.51 3.60
C VAL A 35 7.57 8.18 2.92
N HIS A 36 8.62 7.41 2.57
CA HIS A 36 8.47 6.06 2.03
C HIS A 36 7.76 5.12 3.01
N ALA A 37 8.09 5.17 4.30
CA ALA A 37 7.42 4.35 5.31
C ALA A 37 5.93 4.71 5.43
N PHE A 38 5.61 6.01 5.46
CA PHE A 38 4.22 6.46 5.48
C PHE A 38 3.47 6.08 4.21
N TYR A 39 4.08 6.27 3.04
CA TYR A 39 3.51 5.90 1.76
C TYR A 39 3.21 4.40 1.68
N ALA A 40 4.15 3.54 2.10
CA ALA A 40 3.95 2.10 2.11
C ALA A 40 2.78 1.68 3.02
N PHE A 41 2.64 2.31 4.19
CA PHE A 41 1.49 2.09 5.07
C PHE A 41 0.17 2.50 4.41
N ALA A 42 0.10 3.72 3.88
CA ALA A 42 -1.10 4.23 3.21
C ALA A 42 -1.48 3.38 1.99
N ARG A 43 -0.49 2.97 1.20
CA ARG A 43 -0.69 2.12 0.02
C ARG A 43 -1.30 0.76 0.37
N ASN A 44 -0.88 0.16 1.48
CA ASN A 44 -1.44 -1.11 1.91
C ASN A 44 -2.91 -0.97 2.33
N ALA A 45 -3.26 0.13 3.00
CA ALA A 45 -4.64 0.42 3.37
C ALA A 45 -5.53 0.60 2.13
N ASP A 46 -5.06 1.35 1.13
CA ASP A 46 -5.77 1.51 -0.14
C ASP A 46 -5.92 0.17 -0.88
N ASP A 47 -4.87 -0.66 -0.92
CA ASP A 47 -4.92 -1.98 -1.57
C ASP A 47 -5.98 -2.90 -0.92
N ILE A 48 -6.12 -2.87 0.41
CA ILE A 48 -7.20 -3.58 1.12
C ILE A 48 -8.56 -2.99 0.76
N ALA A 49 -8.70 -1.67 0.80
CA ALA A 49 -9.96 -0.97 0.55
C ALA A 49 -10.47 -1.19 -0.89
N ASP A 50 -9.57 -1.16 -1.88
CA ASP A 50 -9.87 -1.29 -3.30
C ASP A 50 -9.92 -2.75 -3.77
N SER A 51 -9.48 -3.72 -2.95
CA SER A 51 -9.44 -5.12 -3.36
C SER A 51 -10.84 -5.61 -3.78
N PRO A 52 -11.00 -6.11 -5.03
CA PRO A 52 -12.26 -6.72 -5.48
C PRO A 52 -12.46 -8.13 -4.90
N ASN A 53 -11.41 -8.70 -4.30
CA ASN A 53 -11.39 -10.07 -3.80
C ASN A 53 -11.70 -10.16 -2.29
N LEU A 54 -11.75 -9.04 -1.59
CA LEU A 54 -12.13 -8.97 -0.17
C LEU A 54 -13.60 -8.57 -0.04
N SER A 55 -14.32 -9.29 0.81
CA SER A 55 -15.68 -8.91 1.23
C SER A 55 -15.64 -7.68 2.16
N ALA A 56 -16.77 -7.00 2.31
CA ALA A 56 -16.85 -5.81 3.17
C ALA A 56 -16.45 -6.10 4.64
N PRO A 57 -16.84 -7.23 5.27
CA PRO A 57 -16.36 -7.57 6.60
C PRO A 57 -14.84 -7.81 6.68
N GLU A 58 -14.24 -8.42 5.65
CA GLU A 58 -12.79 -8.69 5.62
C GLU A 58 -11.98 -7.39 5.50
N LYS A 59 -12.53 -6.33 4.89
CA LYS A 59 -11.89 -5.00 4.82
C LYS A 59 -11.89 -4.24 6.14
N LEU A 60 -12.72 -4.65 7.12
CA LEU A 60 -12.91 -3.97 8.41
C LEU A 60 -12.27 -4.71 9.59
N ALA A 61 -11.72 -5.90 9.35
CA ALA A 61 -11.11 -6.77 10.36
C ALA A 61 -9.68 -6.32 10.71
#